data_AF-A0A970S153-F1
#
_entry.id   AF-A0A970S153-F1
#
_cell.length_a   1.000
_cell.length_b   1.000
_cell.length_c   1.000
_cell.angle_alpha   90.00
_cell.angle_beta   90.00
_cell.angle_gamma   90.00
#
_symmetry.space_group_name_H-M   'P 1'
#
loop_
_entity.id
_entity.type
_entity.pdbx_description
1 polymer ?
#
loop_
_entity_poly.entity_id
_entity_poly.type
_entity_poly.pdbx_seq_one_letter_code
_entity_poly.pdbx_strand_id
1 'polypeptide(L)' 'MQKLKVLLTGASGSFGKATLDLLLEEDKLEITAMALDTRKEKKILKPYLKKRKFKVIYGDIRDYQT' A
#
# COMPACT_ATOMS: atom_id res chain seq x y z
N MET A 1 -6.83 12.76 17.49
CA MET A 1 -5.48 12.16 17.64
C MET A 1 -4.86 12.06 16.25
N GLN A 2 -3.61 12.50 16.08
CA GLN A 2 -2.95 12.49 14.76
C GLN A 2 -2.63 11.04 14.37
N LYS A 3 -2.98 10.64 13.14
CA LYS A 3 -2.65 9.31 12.61
C LYS A 3 -1.25 9.32 12.02
N LEU A 4 -0.53 8.21 12.18
CA LEU A 4 0.77 8.00 11.57
C LEU A 4 0.59 7.56 10.12
N LYS A 5 1.33 8.18 9.21
CA LYS A 5 1.29 7.86 7.78
C LYS A 5 2.41 6.89 7.44
N VAL A 6 2.07 5.80 6.75
CA VAL A 6 3.01 4.75 6.33
C VAL A 6 3.00 4.65 4.81
N LEU A 7 4.17 4.80 4.19
CA LEU A 7 4.40 4.43 2.81
C LEU A 7 4.94 2.99 2.77
N LEU A 8 4.24 2.10 2.08
CA LEU A 8 4.64 0.70 1.93
C LEU A 8 4.98 0.40 0.48
N THR A 9 6.28 0.36 0.16
CA THR A 9 6.78 -0.16 -1.12
C THR A 9 6.78 -1.69 -1.11
N GLY A 10 6.54 -2.33 -2.27
CA GLY A 10 6.59 -3.79 -2.37
C GLY A 10 5.43 -4.49 -1.63
N ALA A 11 4.32 -3.78 -1.39
CA ALA A 11 3.14 -4.29 -0.69
C ALA A 11 2.49 -5.53 -1.33
N SER A 12 2.78 -5.79 -2.60
CA SER A 12 2.29 -6.95 -3.35
C SER A 12 3.18 -8.20 -3.23
N GLY A 13 4.40 -8.05 -2.72
CA GLY A 13 5.28 -9.19 -2.42
C GLY A 13 4.77 -9.98 -1.21
N SER A 14 5.26 -11.21 -1.02
CA SER A 14 4.78 -12.10 0.04
C SER A 14 4.89 -11.47 1.44
N PHE A 15 6.05 -10.90 1.76
CA PHE A 15 6.26 -10.22 3.04
C PHE A 15 5.46 -8.92 3.12
N GLY A 16 5.53 -8.09 2.07
CA GLY A 16 4.80 -6.82 2.01
C GLY A 16 3.29 -6.98 2.18
N LYS A 17 2.71 -8.06 1.66
CA LYS A 17 1.29 -8.38 1.83
C LYS A 17 0.98 -8.72 3.29
N ALA A 18 1.78 -9.58 3.92
CA ALA A 18 1.59 -9.92 5.34
C ALA A 18 1.76 -8.70 6.24
N THR A 19 2.75 -7.84 5.94
CA THR A 19 2.91 -6.54 6.62
C THR A 19 1.70 -5.64 6.41
N LEU A 20 1.18 -5.53 5.19
CA LEU A 20 -0.01 -4.73 4.91
C LEU A 20 -1.23 -5.23 5.70
N ASP A 21 -1.42 -6.55 5.78
CA ASP A 21 -2.50 -7.18 6.54
C ASP A 21 -2.43 -6.74 8.02
N LEU A 22 -1.25 -6.81 8.65
CA LEU A 22 -1.02 -6.37 10.04
C LEU A 22 -1.19 -4.86 10.23
N LEU A 23 -0.62 -4.04 9.36
CA LEU A 23 -0.75 -2.57 9.45
C LEU A 23 -2.22 -2.12 9.34
N LEU A 24 -3.03 -2.86 8.58
CA LEU A 24 -4.45 -2.57 8.42
C LEU A 24 -5.30 -2.97 9.64
N GLU A 25 -4.75 -3.65 10.63
CA GLU A 25 -5.41 -3.87 11.91
C GLU A 25 -5.28 -2.63 12.81
N GLU A 26 -4.20 -1.84 12.68
CA GLU A 26 -3.97 -0.69 13.54
C GLU A 26 -4.73 0.57 13.13
N ASP A 27 -5.59 1.08 14.01
CA ASP A 27 -6.49 2.21 13.73
C ASP A 27 -5.80 3.58 13.70
N LYS A 28 -4.59 3.65 14.28
CA LYS A 28 -3.77 4.86 14.32
C LYS A 28 -2.98 5.07 13.02
N LEU A 29 -3.07 4.15 12.05
CA LEU A 29 -2.29 4.19 10.81
C LEU A 29 -3.14 4.60 9.60
N GLU A 30 -2.52 5.35 8.69
CA GLU A 30 -2.96 5.54 7.31
C GLU A 30 -1.89 5.00 6.37
N ILE A 31 -2.27 4.04 5.54
CA ILE A 31 -1.33 3.28 4.72
C ILE A 31 -1.50 3.67 3.27
N THR A 32 -0.39 4.02 2.63
CA THR A 32 -0.30 4.19 1.18
C THR A 32 0.67 3.15 0.62
N ALA A 33 0.18 2.24 -0.21
CA ALA A 33 1.06 1.34 -0.95
C ALA A 33 1.56 2.03 -2.22
N MET A 34 2.86 1.86 -2.51
CA MET A 34 3.41 2.21 -3.81
C MET A 34 3.73 0.94 -4.58
N ALA A 35 3.20 0.84 -5.81
CA ALA A 35 3.34 -0.33 -6.66
C ALA A 35 3.46 0.05 -8.13
N LEU A 36 4.06 -0.81 -8.94
CA LEU A 36 4.14 -0.59 -10.39
C LEU A 36 2.72 -0.54 -10.99
N ASP A 37 2.51 0.29 -12.02
CA ASP A 37 1.26 0.26 -12.79
C ASP A 37 1.23 -0.98 -13.70
N THR A 38 0.91 -2.13 -13.12
CA THR A 38 0.68 -3.36 -13.88
C THR A 38 -0.65 -4.00 -13.49
N ARG A 39 -1.19 -4.82 -14.40
CA ARG A 39 -2.41 -5.60 -14.14
C ARG A 39 -2.26 -6.54 -12.94
N LYS A 40 -1.05 -7.09 -12.73
CA LYS A 40 -0.74 -7.98 -11.60
C LYS A 40 -0.86 -7.23 -10.28
N GLU A 41 -0.19 -6.09 -10.17
CA GLU A 41 -0.22 -5.23 -8.98
C GLU A 41 -1.63 -4.75 -8.67
N LYS A 42 -2.36 -4.27 -9.69
CA LYS A 42 -3.77 -3.87 -9.57
C LYS A 42 -4.65 -5.00 -9.04
N LYS A 43 -4.47 -6.24 -9.55
CA LYS A 43 -5.22 -7.41 -9.09
C LYS A 43 -4.93 -7.76 -7.63
N ILE A 44 -3.66 -7.71 -7.21
CA ILE A 44 -3.24 -8.03 -5.84
C ILE A 44 -3.77 -6.99 -4.85
N LEU A 45 -3.73 -5.71 -5.21
CA LEU A 45 -4.10 -4.61 -4.30
C LEU A 45 -5.60 -4.29 -4.28
N LYS A 46 -6.36 -4.68 -5.31
CA LYS A 46 -7.81 -4.44 -5.43
C LYS A 46 -8.61 -4.79 -4.16
N PRO A 47 -8.38 -5.93 -3.47
CA PRO A 47 -9.15 -6.28 -2.26
C PRO A 47 -8.97 -5.29 -1.11
N TYR A 48 -7.87 -4.55 -1.07
CA TYR A 48 -7.54 -3.61 0.00
C TYR A 48 -8.16 -2.22 -0.21
N LEU A 49 -8.53 -1.87 -1.45
CA LEU A 49 -9.11 -0.55 -1.79
C LEU A 49 -10.43 -0.25 -1.07
N LYS A 50 -11.13 -1.27 -0.59
CA LYS A 50 -12.34 -1.09 0.24
C LYS A 50 -12.05 -0.58 1.66
N LYS A 51 -10.80 -0.62 2.11
CA LYS A 51 -10.40 -0.17 3.45
C LYS A 51 -10.19 1.34 3.41
N ARG A 52 -10.98 2.09 4.19
CA ARG A 52 -10.93 3.57 4.24
C ARG A 52 -9.54 4.14 4.54
N LYS A 53 -8.70 3.41 5.28
CA LYS A 53 -7.33 3.82 5.66
C LYS A 53 -6.23 3.37 4.68
N PHE A 54 -6.61 2.79 3.53
CA PHE A 54 -5.68 2.30 2.52
C PHE A 54 -5.79 3.10 1.22
N LYS A 55 -4.66 3.48 0.65
CA LYS A 55 -4.53 4.08 -0.67
C LYS A 55 -3.43 3.38 -1.46
N VAL A 56 -3.49 3.49 -2.78
CA VAL A 56 -2.41 3.04 -3.67
C VAL A 56 -1.98 4.18 -4.58
N ILE A 57 -0.67 4.35 -4.70
CA ILE A 57 -0.03 5.20 -5.71
C ILE A 57 0.65 4.24 -6.68
N TYR A 58 0.34 4.39 -7.98
CA TYR A 58 1.00 3.61 -9.01
C TYR A 58 2.19 4.39 -9.57
N GLY A 59 3.37 3.79 -9.52
CA GLY A 59 4.62 4.42 -9.91
C GLY A 59 5.80 3.47 -9.77
N ASP A 60 6.96 3.88 -10.27
CA ASP A 60 8.21 3.12 -10.17
C ASP A 60 9.12 3.77 -9.11
N ILE A 61 9.59 2.98 -8.15
CA ILE A 61 10.51 3.46 -7.11
C ILE A 61 11.86 3.92 -7.67
N ARG A 62 12.19 3.52 -8.91
CA ARG A 62 13.41 3.93 -9.62
C ARG A 62 13.25 5.33 -10.23
N ASP A 63 12.03 5.83 -10.30
CA ASP A 63 11.74 7.17 -10.79
C ASP A 63 11.53 8.12 -9.59
N TYR A 64 12.47 9.04 -9.40
CA TYR A 64 12.45 9.98 -8.29
C TYR A 64 11.56 11.20 -8.55
N GLN A 65 11.20 11.47 -9.81
CA GLN A 65 10.60 12.74 -10.24
C GLN A 65 9.07 12.69 -10.39
N THR A 66 8.49 11.48 -10.44
CA THR A 66 7.07 11.25 -10.72
C THR A 66 6.22 11.18 -9.47
#